data_AF-A0A960JJC2-F1
#
_entry.id   AF-A0A960JJC2-F1
#
_cell.length_a   1.000
_cell.length_b   1.000
_cell.length_c   1.000
_cell.angle_alpha   90.00
_cell.angle_beta   90.00
_cell.angle_gamma   90.00
#
_symmetry.space_group_name_H-M   'P 1'
#
loop_
_entity.id
_entity.type
_entity.pdbx_description
1 polymer ?
#
loop_
_entity_poly.entity_id
_entity_poly.type
_entity_poly.pdbx_seq_one_letter_code
_entity_poly.pdbx_strand_id
1 'polypeptide(L)'
;IKAGTITNNSVGSVKLDFDSQDLDLMGSQITLNSDPLTPTAPSLISPGTTILSGTVTPAQPIRLLVRSVGYGPRGAQKILEAVVQKNFFNGLSAPATLTLIGSTSAFHFDAGQSQNVTYSGNDVVSDVMIPPIGTSNGQNLNAVNANLSGSSNKADVIGTPADVSSEMPFWLQTSSNLDSILQSLKNVAKSSGRYYPSGTTPPNVGNNANATGITFAEGDLDLNGSGGGILIVTGNLTLRGNFDFNGLIIVTGSEGVVRKGGGNLLLKGNIVVAPYDPNNVAAGFSSPKYDISGGGVSTITYNSSSTGNGLTAISNFVLGVAEK
;
A
#
# COMPACT_ATOMS: atom_id res chain seq x y z
N ILE A 1 9.79 -14.22 14.09
CA ILE A 1 10.53 -15.51 13.99
C ILE A 1 10.69 -16.12 15.40
N LYS A 2 9.99 -17.20 15.73
CA LYS A 2 10.27 -17.98 16.95
C LYS A 2 11.56 -18.75 16.74
N ALA A 3 12.59 -18.48 17.54
CA ALA A 3 13.82 -19.26 17.51
C ALA A 3 13.58 -20.66 18.10
N GLY A 4 13.87 -21.70 17.32
CA GLY A 4 13.87 -23.09 17.76
C GLY A 4 15.20 -23.75 17.38
N THR A 5 15.76 -24.56 18.27
CA THR A 5 16.99 -25.31 18.02
C THR A 5 16.64 -26.69 17.49
N ILE A 6 17.06 -27.02 16.26
CA ILE A 6 16.95 -28.38 15.72
C ILE A 6 18.17 -29.16 16.20
N THR A 7 17.95 -30.20 17.01
CA THR A 7 19.01 -31.10 17.49
C THR A 7 18.94 -32.46 16.79
N ASN A 8 20.05 -33.20 16.80
CA ASN A 8 20.04 -34.61 16.36
C ASN A 8 18.92 -35.39 17.08
N ASN A 9 18.21 -36.23 16.33
CA ASN A 9 17.03 -37.01 16.75
C ASN A 9 15.69 -36.23 16.89
N SER A 10 15.58 -35.04 16.30
CA SER A 10 14.26 -34.40 16.14
C SER A 10 13.37 -35.27 15.23
N VAL A 11 12.42 -35.99 15.82
CA VAL A 11 11.40 -36.77 15.10
C VAL A 11 10.24 -35.84 14.72
N GLY A 12 10.22 -35.39 13.46
CA GLY A 12 9.16 -34.56 12.90
C GLY A 12 9.64 -33.78 11.68
N SER A 13 8.72 -33.46 10.76
CA SER A 13 9.00 -32.48 9.70
C SER A 13 9.03 -31.08 10.32
N VAL A 14 10.15 -30.37 10.16
CA VAL A 14 10.20 -28.93 10.45
C VAL A 14 9.50 -28.23 9.29
N LYS A 15 8.52 -27.38 9.59
CA LYS A 15 7.84 -26.53 8.63
C LYS A 15 8.35 -25.10 8.83
N LEU A 16 8.98 -24.53 7.81
CA LEU A 16 9.26 -23.10 7.75
C LEU A 16 8.15 -22.48 6.90
N ASP A 17 7.21 -21.81 7.55
CA ASP A 17 6.25 -20.91 6.89
C ASP A 17 6.95 -19.57 6.70
N PHE A 18 6.84 -19.03 5.48
CA PHE A 18 7.09 -17.63 5.23
C PHE A 18 5.74 -16.92 5.12
N ASP A 19 5.69 -15.62 5.39
CA ASP A 19 4.46 -14.86 5.22
C ASP A 19 4.08 -14.72 3.73
N SER A 20 5.03 -14.99 2.82
CA SER A 20 4.83 -15.02 1.37
C SER A 20 5.88 -15.88 0.67
N GLN A 21 5.47 -16.61 -0.36
CA GLN A 21 6.35 -17.31 -1.30
C GLN A 21 7.13 -16.34 -2.21
N ASP A 22 6.57 -15.15 -2.44
CA ASP A 22 7.15 -14.09 -3.26
C ASP A 22 7.62 -12.92 -2.39
N LEU A 23 8.88 -12.55 -2.55
CA LEU A 23 9.53 -11.46 -1.84
C LEU A 23 10.07 -10.44 -2.85
N ASP A 24 9.65 -9.19 -2.74
CA ASP A 24 10.18 -8.13 -3.60
C ASP A 24 11.44 -7.50 -3.00
N LEU A 25 12.54 -7.53 -3.76
CA LEU A 25 13.79 -6.86 -3.42
C LEU A 25 14.25 -6.02 -4.60
N MET A 26 14.18 -4.68 -4.45
CA MET A 26 14.73 -3.72 -5.42
C MET A 26 14.22 -3.89 -6.86
N GLY A 27 12.97 -4.31 -7.06
CA GLY A 27 12.39 -4.54 -8.39
C GLY A 27 12.75 -5.88 -9.02
N SER A 28 13.41 -6.75 -8.27
CA SER A 28 13.43 -8.20 -8.49
C SER A 28 12.42 -8.87 -7.57
N GLN A 29 11.67 -9.80 -8.12
CA GLN A 29 10.90 -10.76 -7.34
C GLN A 29 11.80 -11.97 -7.04
N ILE A 30 11.89 -12.32 -5.77
CA ILE A 30 12.49 -13.56 -5.28
C ILE A 30 11.34 -14.50 -4.97
N THR A 31 11.21 -15.56 -5.75
CA THR A 31 10.19 -16.61 -5.54
C THR A 31 10.86 -17.82 -4.90
N LEU A 32 10.37 -18.23 -3.74
CA LEU A 32 10.78 -19.47 -3.08
C LEU A 32 10.14 -20.67 -3.81
N ASN A 33 10.88 -21.75 -4.00
CA ASN A 33 10.37 -22.89 -4.78
C ASN A 33 9.23 -23.67 -4.08
N SER A 34 9.01 -23.47 -2.78
CA SER A 34 7.86 -24.00 -2.07
C SER A 34 7.53 -23.15 -0.84
N ASP A 35 6.26 -23.06 -0.49
CA ASP A 35 5.77 -22.53 0.78
C ASP A 35 4.58 -23.42 1.21
N PRO A 36 4.65 -24.13 2.33
CA PRO A 36 5.74 -24.13 3.31
C PRO A 36 6.99 -24.89 2.88
N LEU A 37 8.14 -24.44 3.38
CA LEU A 37 9.38 -25.18 3.24
C LEU A 37 9.40 -26.36 4.23
N THR A 38 9.57 -27.56 3.70
CA THR A 38 9.69 -28.80 4.48
C THR A 38 11.10 -29.38 4.32
N PRO A 39 12.11 -28.85 5.04
CA PRO A 39 13.45 -29.44 5.03
C PRO A 39 13.39 -30.91 5.47
N THR A 40 14.00 -31.79 4.66
CA THR A 40 14.23 -33.18 5.06
C THR A 40 15.22 -33.22 6.22
N ALA A 41 14.88 -33.89 7.31
CA ALA A 41 15.77 -34.02 8.46
C ALA A 41 17.11 -34.68 8.04
N PRO A 42 18.27 -34.17 8.51
CA PRO A 42 19.56 -34.79 8.21
C PRO A 42 19.63 -36.21 8.80
N SER A 43 20.16 -37.15 8.01
CA SER A 43 20.37 -38.54 8.41
C SER A 43 21.68 -38.69 9.16
N LEU A 44 21.75 -39.60 10.15
CA LEU A 44 22.94 -39.90 10.96
C LEU A 44 24.17 -40.33 10.14
N ILE A 45 23.96 -40.80 8.90
CA ILE A 45 25.01 -41.30 8.00
C ILE A 45 25.35 -40.32 6.87
N SER A 46 24.65 -39.19 6.78
CA SER A 46 25.00 -38.09 5.87
C SER A 46 24.41 -36.80 6.43
N PRO A 47 25.20 -35.96 7.12
CA PRO A 47 24.76 -34.62 7.47
C PRO A 47 24.49 -33.84 6.19
N GLY A 48 23.24 -33.89 5.73
CA GLY A 48 22.79 -33.27 4.50
C GLY A 48 22.68 -31.77 4.67
N THR A 49 23.14 -31.02 3.66
CA THR A 49 22.78 -29.61 3.51
C THR A 49 21.42 -29.55 2.81
N THR A 50 20.41 -28.98 3.46
CA THR A 50 19.18 -28.61 2.75
C THR A 50 19.44 -27.32 1.99
N ILE A 51 19.49 -27.39 0.66
CA ILE A 51 19.64 -26.22 -0.19
C ILE A 51 18.27 -25.59 -0.39
N LEU A 52 18.15 -24.33 0.04
CA LEU A 52 17.02 -23.47 -0.29
C LEU A 52 17.26 -22.94 -1.70
N SER A 53 16.38 -23.30 -2.62
CA SER A 53 16.41 -22.83 -3.99
C SER A 53 15.25 -21.88 -4.22
N GLY A 54 15.53 -20.78 -4.91
CA GLY A 54 14.55 -19.80 -5.35
C GLY A 54 14.97 -19.20 -6.68
N THR A 55 14.02 -18.69 -7.43
CA THR A 55 14.31 -17.94 -8.67
C THR A 55 14.29 -16.45 -8.37
N VAL A 56 15.31 -15.74 -8.85
CA VAL A 56 15.36 -14.28 -8.79
C VAL A 56 15.13 -13.76 -10.20
N THR A 57 14.08 -12.97 -10.39
CA THR A 57 13.88 -12.29 -11.68
C THR A 57 14.95 -11.23 -11.89
N PRO A 58 15.41 -10.99 -13.14
CA PRO A 58 16.38 -9.94 -13.40
C PRO A 58 15.90 -8.61 -12.84
N ALA A 59 16.77 -7.95 -12.06
CA ALA A 59 16.45 -6.65 -11.49
C ALA A 59 16.06 -5.69 -12.60
N GLN A 60 14.80 -5.24 -12.62
CA GLN A 60 14.42 -4.21 -13.56
C GLN A 60 15.10 -2.91 -13.12
N PRO A 61 15.96 -2.29 -13.96
CA PRO A 61 16.65 -1.08 -13.57
C PRO A 61 15.62 0.04 -13.32
N ILE A 62 15.49 0.43 -12.05
CA ILE A 62 14.62 1.53 -11.62
C ILE A 62 15.14 2.89 -12.10
N ARG A 63 16.43 2.97 -12.44
CA ARG A 63 17.11 4.16 -12.97
C ARG A 63 17.93 3.78 -14.19
N LEU A 64 17.86 4.60 -15.25
CA LEU A 64 18.64 4.50 -16.46
C LEU A 64 19.51 5.74 -16.58
N LEU A 65 20.82 5.57 -16.73
CA LEU A 65 21.70 6.67 -17.12
C LEU A 65 21.72 6.73 -18.66
N VAL A 66 21.06 7.73 -19.23
CA VAL A 66 21.15 8.05 -20.64
C VAL A 66 22.37 8.96 -20.82
N ARG A 67 23.38 8.46 -21.53
CA ARG A 67 24.54 9.27 -21.95
C ARG A 67 24.46 9.51 -23.45
N SER A 68 24.43 10.78 -23.84
CA SER A 68 24.54 11.23 -25.23
C SER A 68 25.88 11.91 -25.43
N VAL A 69 26.60 11.53 -26.49
CA VAL A 69 27.90 12.12 -26.84
C VAL A 69 27.77 12.77 -28.22
N GLY A 70 27.91 14.10 -28.25
CA GLY A 70 28.00 14.88 -29.47
C GLY A 70 29.46 15.13 -29.84
N TYR A 71 29.78 14.99 -31.12
CA TYR A 71 31.11 15.30 -31.67
C TYR A 71 31.03 16.53 -32.58
N GLY A 72 31.92 17.49 -32.35
CA GLY A 72 32.05 18.71 -33.13
C GLY A 72 33.37 18.77 -33.92
N PRO A 73 33.54 19.80 -34.78
CA PRO A 73 34.77 20.01 -35.53
C PRO A 73 36.00 20.11 -34.61
N ARG A 74 37.16 19.63 -35.07
CA ARG A 74 38.43 19.63 -34.32
C ARG A 74 38.44 18.77 -33.04
N GLY A 75 37.60 17.74 -32.98
CA GLY A 75 37.59 16.80 -31.85
C GLY A 75 36.92 17.35 -30.60
N ALA A 76 36.17 18.45 -30.70
CA ALA A 76 35.30 18.90 -29.62
C ALA A 76 34.28 17.80 -29.29
N GLN A 77 34.11 17.50 -28.01
CA GLN A 77 33.12 16.55 -27.52
C GLN A 77 32.22 17.28 -26.52
N LYS A 78 30.92 16.99 -26.60
CA LYS A 78 29.93 17.43 -25.62
C LYS A 78 29.21 16.20 -25.09
N ILE A 79 29.25 15.99 -23.77
CA ILE A 79 28.64 14.83 -23.14
C ILE A 79 27.43 15.33 -22.35
N LEU A 80 26.27 14.77 -22.66
CA LEU A 80 25.03 15.00 -21.92
C LEU A 80 24.67 13.73 -21.18
N GLU A 81 24.52 13.83 -19.86
CA GLU A 81 24.10 12.73 -19.00
C GLU A 81 22.73 13.06 -18.40
N ALA A 82 21.77 12.15 -18.55
CA ALA A 82 20.46 12.24 -17.95
C ALA A 82 20.14 10.96 -17.18
N VAL A 83 19.69 11.07 -15.94
CA VAL A 83 19.20 9.91 -15.18
C VAL A 83 17.68 9.85 -15.30
N VAL A 84 17.16 8.80 -15.92
CA VAL A 84 15.73 8.53 -16.09
C VAL A 84 15.27 7.51 -15.06
N GLN A 85 14.29 7.83 -14.22
CA GLN A 85 13.72 6.87 -13.26
C GLN A 85 12.36 6.38 -13.78
N LYS A 86 12.19 5.04 -13.85
CA LYS A 86 11.00 4.37 -14.43
C LYS A 86 9.77 4.42 -13.51
N ASN A 87 9.96 4.71 -12.22
CA ASN A 87 8.87 4.79 -11.25
C ASN A 87 9.37 5.56 -10.03
N PHE A 88 8.92 6.81 -9.84
CA PHE A 88 9.34 7.62 -8.69
C PHE A 88 8.85 7.04 -7.35
N PHE A 89 7.78 6.24 -7.38
CA PHE A 89 7.05 5.77 -6.21
C PHE A 89 7.03 4.24 -6.08
N ASN A 90 8.04 3.55 -6.63
CA ASN A 90 8.17 2.12 -6.42
C ASN A 90 8.26 1.81 -4.91
N GLY A 91 7.43 0.90 -4.41
CA GLY A 91 7.38 0.54 -2.98
C GLY A 91 6.33 1.27 -2.12
N LEU A 92 5.36 1.98 -2.71
CA LEU A 92 4.17 2.46 -1.97
C LEU A 92 3.10 1.36 -1.77
N SER A 93 3.52 0.12 -1.53
CA SER A 93 2.58 -0.92 -1.07
C SER A 93 2.18 -0.62 0.37
N ALA A 94 0.97 -1.02 0.75
CA ALA A 94 0.50 -0.99 2.13
C ALA A 94 0.47 -2.42 2.69
N PRO A 95 0.72 -2.64 3.98
CA PRO A 95 0.79 -3.98 4.58
C PRO A 95 -0.57 -4.67 4.72
N ALA A 96 -1.69 -3.95 4.49
CA ALA A 96 -3.04 -4.48 4.56
C ALA A 96 -3.96 -3.82 3.52
N THR A 97 -5.11 -4.43 3.23
CA THR A 97 -6.13 -3.84 2.35
C THR A 97 -6.62 -2.51 2.92
N LEU A 98 -6.98 -2.48 4.20
CA LEU A 98 -7.20 -1.28 4.99
C LEU A 98 -6.11 -1.16 6.05
N THR A 99 -5.27 -0.14 5.97
CA THR A 99 -4.21 0.13 6.94
C THR A 99 -4.55 1.37 7.78
N LEU A 100 -4.67 1.21 9.10
CA LEU A 100 -5.00 2.26 10.06
C LEU A 100 -3.78 2.55 10.95
N ILE A 101 -3.14 3.70 10.74
CA ILE A 101 -1.89 4.06 11.41
C ILE A 101 -2.14 5.22 12.36
N GLY A 102 -1.76 5.03 13.62
CA GLY A 102 -1.67 6.11 14.58
C GLY A 102 -1.86 5.71 16.03
N SER A 103 -2.07 6.72 16.86
CA SER A 103 -2.29 6.57 18.30
C SER A 103 -3.68 5.98 18.63
N THR A 104 -3.90 5.69 19.91
CA THR A 104 -5.05 4.93 20.41
C THR A 104 -6.13 5.80 21.07
N SER A 105 -5.81 7.05 21.45
CA SER A 105 -6.64 7.88 22.33
C SER A 105 -7.99 8.30 21.73
N ALA A 106 -8.05 8.48 20.41
CA ALA A 106 -9.27 8.82 19.67
C ALA A 106 -9.46 7.87 18.48
N PHE A 107 -8.96 6.64 18.58
CA PHE A 107 -9.11 5.63 17.54
C PHE A 107 -10.59 5.31 17.34
N HIS A 108 -11.04 5.32 16.09
CA HIS A 108 -12.40 4.96 15.74
C HIS A 108 -12.43 4.03 14.52
N PHE A 109 -13.09 2.89 14.68
CA PHE A 109 -13.36 1.95 13.62
C PHE A 109 -14.81 1.47 13.76
N ASP A 110 -15.59 1.67 12.70
CA ASP A 110 -16.95 1.15 12.56
C ASP A 110 -17.11 0.48 11.19
N ALA A 111 -17.29 -0.84 11.21
CA ALA A 111 -17.52 -1.63 10.00
C ALA A 111 -18.95 -1.50 9.45
N GLY A 112 -19.85 -0.82 10.16
CA GLY A 112 -21.25 -0.61 9.76
C GLY A 112 -22.22 -1.67 10.31
N GLN A 113 -23.46 -1.24 10.53
CA GLN A 113 -24.54 -2.08 11.09
C GLN A 113 -25.60 -2.51 10.07
N SER A 114 -25.67 -1.83 8.91
CA SER A 114 -26.88 -1.85 8.07
C SER A 114 -26.91 -2.99 7.04
N GLN A 115 -25.76 -3.37 6.47
CA GLN A 115 -25.60 -4.46 5.48
C GLN A 115 -24.17 -5.00 5.57
N ASN A 116 -23.90 -6.19 5.01
CA ASN A 116 -22.56 -6.78 5.09
C ASN A 116 -21.53 -5.96 4.30
N VAL A 117 -20.45 -5.57 4.97
CA VAL A 117 -19.24 -5.01 4.36
C VAL A 117 -18.18 -6.09 4.31
N THR A 118 -17.67 -6.37 3.12
CA THR A 118 -16.60 -7.35 2.94
C THR A 118 -15.24 -6.67 2.97
N TYR A 119 -14.37 -7.09 3.88
CA TYR A 119 -12.94 -6.78 3.90
C TYR A 119 -12.16 -8.02 3.51
N SER A 120 -11.45 -7.98 2.39
CA SER A 120 -10.68 -9.10 1.88
C SER A 120 -9.22 -8.74 1.72
N GLY A 121 -8.38 -9.54 2.36
CA GLY A 121 -6.93 -9.55 2.16
C GLY A 121 -6.48 -10.45 1.02
N ASN A 122 -7.40 -11.25 0.45
CA ASN A 122 -7.13 -12.10 -0.69
C ASN A 122 -6.88 -11.24 -1.91
N ASP A 123 -5.71 -11.39 -2.54
CA ASP A 123 -5.42 -10.70 -3.77
C ASP A 123 -6.35 -11.19 -4.89
N VAL A 124 -6.84 -10.25 -5.70
CA VAL A 124 -7.72 -10.58 -6.84
C VAL A 124 -6.93 -11.21 -7.99
N VAL A 125 -5.62 -10.98 -8.05
CA VAL A 125 -4.77 -11.39 -9.18
C VAL A 125 -3.75 -12.48 -8.83
N SER A 126 -3.55 -12.78 -7.55
CA SER A 126 -2.62 -13.81 -7.07
C SER A 126 -3.24 -14.57 -5.89
N ASP A 127 -2.61 -15.67 -5.48
CA ASP A 127 -3.04 -16.43 -4.30
C ASP A 127 -2.44 -15.88 -2.99
N VAL A 128 -1.84 -14.69 -3.03
CA VAL A 128 -1.25 -14.03 -1.86
C VAL A 128 -2.37 -13.48 -0.97
N MET A 129 -2.26 -13.77 0.32
CA MET A 129 -3.16 -13.25 1.36
C MET A 129 -2.40 -12.25 2.24
N ILE A 130 -2.84 -10.99 2.24
CA ILE A 130 -2.41 -9.99 3.22
C ILE A 130 -3.48 -9.83 4.32
N PRO A 131 -3.20 -9.16 5.43
CA PRO A 131 -4.25 -8.78 6.37
C PRO A 131 -5.34 -7.93 5.69
N PRO A 132 -6.63 -8.25 5.84
CA PRO A 132 -7.72 -7.41 5.33
C PRO A 132 -7.74 -6.04 6.04
N ILE A 133 -7.40 -6.02 7.33
CA ILE A 133 -7.29 -4.81 8.14
C ILE A 133 -5.99 -4.89 8.95
N GLY A 134 -5.13 -3.89 8.77
CA GLY A 134 -3.86 -3.74 9.48
C GLY A 134 -3.90 -2.51 10.39
N THR A 135 -3.42 -2.64 11.62
CA THR A 135 -3.28 -1.51 12.54
C THR A 135 -1.83 -1.34 12.99
N SER A 136 -1.43 -0.13 13.39
CA SER A 136 -0.04 0.12 13.82
C SER A 136 0.26 -0.24 15.29
N ASN A 137 -0.68 -0.85 16.01
CA ASN A 137 -0.48 -1.34 17.38
C ASN A 137 -1.61 -2.30 17.82
N GLY A 138 -1.29 -3.19 18.76
CA GLY A 138 -2.24 -4.17 19.28
C GLY A 138 -3.48 -3.61 20.00
N GLN A 139 -3.46 -2.39 20.55
CA GLN A 139 -4.65 -1.80 21.17
C GLN A 139 -5.70 -1.42 20.11
N ASN A 140 -5.26 -0.82 19.01
CA ASN A 140 -6.12 -0.53 17.85
C ASN A 140 -6.62 -1.83 17.21
N LEU A 141 -5.76 -2.85 17.10
CA LEU A 141 -6.19 -4.19 16.65
C LEU A 141 -7.32 -4.77 17.52
N ASN A 142 -7.19 -4.66 18.85
CA ASN A 142 -8.22 -5.13 19.77
C ASN A 142 -9.54 -4.37 19.58
N ALA A 143 -9.49 -3.06 19.34
CA ALA A 143 -10.68 -2.26 19.05
C ALA A 143 -11.34 -2.66 17.71
N VAL A 144 -10.54 -2.93 16.68
CA VAL A 144 -11.02 -3.49 15.40
C VAL A 144 -11.71 -4.84 15.63
N ASN A 145 -11.04 -5.78 16.31
CA ASN A 145 -11.61 -7.11 16.57
C ASN A 145 -12.88 -7.06 17.42
N ALA A 146 -12.94 -6.16 18.42
CA ALA A 146 -14.14 -5.93 19.22
C ALA A 146 -15.29 -5.38 18.38
N ASN A 147 -15.03 -4.47 17.45
CA ASN A 147 -16.03 -4.01 16.51
C ASN A 147 -16.49 -5.16 15.59
N LEU A 148 -15.58 -5.85 14.93
CA LEU A 148 -15.91 -6.95 13.99
C LEU A 148 -16.68 -8.11 14.64
N SER A 149 -16.43 -8.40 15.92
CA SER A 149 -17.15 -9.45 16.68
C SER A 149 -18.45 -8.97 17.34
N GLY A 150 -18.76 -7.68 17.28
CA GLY A 150 -19.99 -7.11 17.84
C GLY A 150 -21.23 -7.65 17.13
N SER A 151 -22.23 -8.11 17.89
CA SER A 151 -23.43 -8.78 17.37
C SER A 151 -24.29 -7.96 16.41
N SER A 152 -24.10 -6.64 16.37
CA SER A 152 -24.83 -5.73 15.48
C SER A 152 -24.03 -5.39 14.21
N ASN A 153 -22.72 -5.62 14.22
CA ASN A 153 -21.84 -5.35 13.09
C ASN A 153 -22.00 -6.42 12.02
N LYS A 154 -22.08 -5.97 10.77
CA LYS A 154 -22.24 -6.83 9.60
C LYS A 154 -21.00 -6.71 8.75
N ALA A 155 -19.93 -7.41 9.15
CA ALA A 155 -18.69 -7.43 8.41
C ALA A 155 -18.30 -8.86 8.04
N ASP A 156 -18.09 -9.11 6.75
CA ASP A 156 -17.42 -10.32 6.27
C ASP A 156 -15.94 -10.05 6.17
N VAL A 157 -15.12 -10.82 6.89
CA VAL A 157 -13.67 -10.66 6.86
C VAL A 157 -13.05 -11.91 6.25
N ILE A 158 -12.37 -11.73 5.12
CA ILE A 158 -11.62 -12.77 4.43
C ILE A 158 -10.14 -12.52 4.70
N GLY A 159 -9.57 -13.35 5.58
CA GLY A 159 -8.23 -13.19 6.15
C GLY A 159 -8.30 -12.85 7.64
N THR A 160 -7.16 -12.51 8.24
CA THR A 160 -7.09 -12.20 9.68
C THR A 160 -6.57 -10.77 9.88
N PRO A 161 -7.33 -9.88 10.56
CA PRO A 161 -6.82 -8.57 10.95
C PRO A 161 -5.55 -8.69 11.79
N ALA A 162 -4.58 -7.80 11.59
CA ALA A 162 -3.26 -7.89 12.21
C ALA A 162 -2.72 -6.54 12.72
N ASP A 163 -1.82 -6.62 13.69
CA ASP A 163 -0.89 -5.54 14.01
C ASP A 163 0.25 -5.62 13.00
N VAL A 164 0.37 -4.60 12.16
CA VAL A 164 1.30 -4.56 11.03
C VAL A 164 2.53 -3.70 11.31
N SER A 165 2.79 -3.35 12.58
CA SER A 165 3.85 -2.42 12.97
C SER A 165 5.26 -2.89 12.59
N SER A 166 5.51 -4.20 12.50
CA SER A 166 6.80 -4.76 12.04
C SER A 166 6.94 -4.82 10.53
N GLU A 167 5.83 -4.81 9.80
CA GLU A 167 5.76 -4.94 8.34
C GLU A 167 5.58 -3.57 7.65
N MET A 168 5.60 -2.47 8.43
CA MET A 168 5.40 -1.12 7.90
C MET A 168 6.52 -0.75 6.91
N PRO A 169 6.16 -0.39 5.65
CA PRO A 169 7.13 0.08 4.67
C PRO A 169 7.69 1.43 5.10
N PHE A 170 8.90 1.76 4.63
CA PHE A 170 9.64 2.96 5.04
C PHE A 170 8.79 4.24 5.01
N TRP A 171 7.96 4.42 3.98
CA TRP A 171 7.12 5.60 3.81
C TRP A 171 6.01 5.74 4.87
N LEU A 172 5.65 4.66 5.57
CA LEU A 172 4.65 4.66 6.63
C LEU A 172 5.24 4.63 8.03
N GLN A 173 6.50 4.22 8.20
CA GLN A 173 7.11 4.05 9.53
C GLN A 173 7.05 5.29 10.42
N THR A 174 7.12 6.48 9.84
CA THR A 174 7.01 7.75 10.58
C THR A 174 6.17 8.76 9.79
N SER A 175 5.52 9.69 10.50
CA SER A 175 4.80 10.82 9.92
C SER A 175 5.70 11.71 9.07
N SER A 176 6.99 11.82 9.41
CA SER A 176 7.98 12.57 8.62
C SER A 176 8.30 11.90 7.28
N ASN A 177 8.42 10.57 7.26
CA ASN A 177 8.60 9.82 6.02
C ASN A 177 7.36 9.92 5.13
N LEU A 178 6.17 9.79 5.74
CA LEU A 178 4.90 9.93 5.04
C LEU A 178 4.79 11.33 4.43
N ASP A 179 5.02 12.39 5.20
CA ASP A 179 4.95 13.76 4.71
C ASP A 179 5.91 14.00 3.54
N SER A 180 7.15 13.54 3.62
CA SER A 180 8.13 13.67 2.54
C SER A 180 7.65 13.04 1.23
N ILE A 181 6.99 11.89 1.31
CA ILE A 181 6.37 11.23 0.16
C ILE A 181 5.13 11.99 -0.32
N LEU A 182 4.27 12.48 0.57
CA LEU A 182 3.12 13.30 0.20
C LEU A 182 3.54 14.60 -0.50
N GLN A 183 4.59 15.28 -0.05
CA GLN A 183 5.09 16.48 -0.73
C GLN A 183 5.59 16.15 -2.14
N SER A 184 6.22 14.99 -2.32
CA SER A 184 6.65 14.52 -3.64
C SER A 184 5.44 14.22 -4.54
N LEU A 185 4.42 13.52 -4.01
CA LEU A 185 3.15 13.27 -4.71
C LEU A 185 2.41 14.57 -5.04
N LYS A 186 2.43 15.55 -4.14
CA LYS A 186 1.84 16.89 -4.33
C LYS A 186 2.50 17.61 -5.49
N ASN A 187 3.83 17.58 -5.58
CA ASN A 187 4.57 18.21 -6.67
C ASN A 187 4.26 17.55 -8.02
N VAL A 188 4.16 16.22 -8.05
CA VAL A 188 3.75 15.48 -9.24
C VAL A 188 2.32 15.81 -9.64
N ALA A 189 1.39 15.85 -8.70
CA ALA A 189 0.01 16.23 -8.94
C ALA A 189 -0.10 17.67 -9.48
N LYS A 190 0.70 18.61 -8.96
CA LYS A 190 0.80 19.97 -9.52
C LYS A 190 1.30 19.96 -10.96
N SER A 191 2.37 19.22 -11.24
CA SER A 191 2.95 19.15 -12.59
C SER A 191 2.03 18.52 -13.63
N SER A 192 1.11 17.64 -13.20
CA SER A 192 0.14 16.96 -14.05
C SER A 192 -1.23 17.66 -14.12
N GLY A 193 -1.41 18.81 -13.45
CA GLY A 193 -2.70 19.51 -13.39
C GLY A 193 -3.76 18.75 -12.58
N ARG A 194 -3.34 17.89 -11.65
CA ARG A 194 -4.17 17.00 -10.83
C ARG A 194 -4.11 17.32 -9.34
N TYR A 195 -3.65 18.52 -9.01
CA TYR A 195 -3.66 19.08 -7.66
C TYR A 195 -4.87 19.99 -7.51
N TYR A 196 -5.66 19.72 -6.47
CA TYR A 196 -6.88 20.44 -6.15
C TYR A 196 -6.72 21.07 -4.76
N PRO A 197 -6.67 22.41 -4.66
CA PRO A 197 -6.56 23.08 -3.37
C PRO A 197 -7.87 22.93 -2.57
N SER A 198 -7.81 23.24 -1.27
CA SER A 198 -8.96 23.13 -0.39
C SER A 198 -10.18 23.89 -0.90
N GLY A 199 -11.34 23.24 -0.79
CA GLY A 199 -12.61 23.72 -1.34
C GLY A 199 -12.82 23.45 -2.83
N THR A 200 -11.87 22.81 -3.52
CA THR A 200 -12.01 22.46 -4.94
C THR A 200 -12.32 20.99 -5.11
N THR A 201 -13.48 20.67 -5.70
CA THR A 201 -13.83 19.29 -6.02
C THR A 201 -13.19 18.87 -7.36
N PRO A 202 -12.41 17.77 -7.39
CA PRO A 202 -11.90 17.22 -8.64
C PRO A 202 -13.06 16.73 -9.52
N PRO A 203 -13.06 17.03 -10.84
CA PRO A 203 -14.11 16.55 -11.75
C PRO A 203 -14.08 15.02 -11.96
N ASN A 204 -12.94 14.38 -11.69
CA ASN A 204 -12.77 12.94 -11.65
C ASN A 204 -11.51 12.61 -10.83
N VAL A 205 -11.40 11.37 -10.35
CA VAL A 205 -10.29 10.89 -9.50
C VAL A 205 -9.47 9.79 -10.19
N GLY A 206 -9.00 10.06 -11.42
CA GLY A 206 -8.21 9.13 -12.21
C GLY A 206 -9.06 8.20 -13.08
N ASN A 207 -8.45 7.11 -13.56
CA ASN A 207 -9.08 6.15 -14.47
C ASN A 207 -9.31 4.81 -13.78
N ASN A 208 -10.57 4.51 -13.48
CA ASN A 208 -10.98 3.27 -12.81
C ASN A 208 -10.65 2.01 -13.62
N ALA A 209 -10.85 2.04 -14.95
CA ALA A 209 -10.69 0.85 -15.80
C ALA A 209 -9.23 0.36 -15.83
N ASN A 210 -8.27 1.29 -15.78
CA ASN A 210 -6.85 0.98 -15.86
C ASN A 210 -6.13 1.10 -14.51
N ALA A 211 -6.81 1.54 -13.46
CA ALA A 211 -6.22 1.89 -12.17
C ALA A 211 -5.06 2.89 -12.29
N THR A 212 -5.21 3.93 -13.13
CA THR A 212 -4.15 4.91 -13.42
C THR A 212 -4.53 6.34 -13.09
N GLY A 213 -3.52 7.15 -12.78
CA GLY A 213 -3.65 8.58 -12.50
C GLY A 213 -3.20 8.92 -11.08
N ILE A 214 -2.98 10.21 -10.86
CA ILE A 214 -2.78 10.79 -9.52
C ILE A 214 -3.83 11.87 -9.31
N THR A 215 -4.37 11.95 -8.11
CA THR A 215 -5.24 13.03 -7.67
C THR A 215 -4.84 13.43 -6.27
N PHE A 216 -4.43 14.69 -6.08
CA PHE A 216 -4.09 15.23 -4.77
C PHE A 216 -5.12 16.29 -4.39
N ALA A 217 -5.95 15.99 -3.40
CA ALA A 217 -6.92 16.90 -2.83
C ALA A 217 -6.42 17.45 -1.49
N GLU A 218 -6.25 18.76 -1.42
CA GLU A 218 -5.93 19.45 -0.18
C GLU A 218 -7.22 19.69 0.62
N GLY A 219 -7.29 19.30 1.88
CA GLY A 219 -8.51 19.36 2.70
C GLY A 219 -9.53 18.26 2.41
N ASP A 220 -10.79 18.52 2.78
CA ASP A 220 -11.89 17.57 2.72
C ASP A 220 -12.34 17.29 1.28
N LEU A 221 -12.74 16.05 1.03
CA LEU A 221 -13.18 15.59 -0.28
C LEU A 221 -14.42 14.70 -0.16
N ASP A 222 -15.48 15.08 -0.86
CA ASP A 222 -16.72 14.29 -1.01
C ASP A 222 -16.76 13.71 -2.44
N LEU A 223 -16.80 12.38 -2.55
CA LEU A 223 -16.77 11.66 -3.83
C LEU A 223 -18.05 10.86 -4.06
N ASN A 224 -18.49 10.93 -5.32
CA ASN A 224 -19.52 10.07 -5.89
C ASN A 224 -19.06 9.67 -7.30
N GLY A 225 -19.24 8.41 -7.70
CA GLY A 225 -18.82 7.90 -9.01
C GLY A 225 -17.59 6.99 -8.94
N SER A 226 -16.70 7.05 -9.92
CA SER A 226 -15.56 6.12 -10.00
C SER A 226 -14.20 6.79 -10.19
N GLY A 227 -13.14 6.09 -9.78
CA GLY A 227 -11.76 6.58 -9.84
C GLY A 227 -10.72 5.47 -9.91
N GLY A 228 -9.47 5.85 -10.12
CA GLY A 228 -8.37 4.90 -10.02
C GLY A 228 -7.00 5.55 -9.96
N GLY A 229 -5.99 4.73 -9.68
CA GLY A 229 -4.61 5.18 -9.49
C GLY A 229 -4.33 5.58 -8.04
N ILE A 230 -3.69 6.73 -7.81
CA ILE A 230 -3.37 7.23 -6.47
C ILE A 230 -4.26 8.41 -6.12
N LEU A 231 -5.05 8.27 -5.06
CA LEU A 231 -5.84 9.35 -4.48
C LEU A 231 -5.24 9.75 -3.12
N ILE A 232 -4.90 11.03 -2.97
CA ILE A 232 -4.41 11.60 -1.72
C ILE A 232 -5.41 12.64 -1.23
N VAL A 233 -5.83 12.53 0.03
CA VAL A 233 -6.74 13.46 0.70
C VAL A 233 -6.12 13.87 2.03
N THR A 234 -5.92 15.18 2.23
CA THR A 234 -5.31 15.69 3.47
C THR A 234 -6.31 16.08 4.55
N GLY A 235 -7.61 16.10 4.23
CA GLY A 235 -8.72 16.22 5.18
C GLY A 235 -9.54 14.94 5.28
N ASN A 236 -10.85 15.10 5.49
CA ASN A 236 -11.84 14.02 5.52
C ASN A 236 -12.17 13.49 4.12
N LEU A 237 -12.13 12.17 3.92
CA LEU A 237 -12.64 11.54 2.71
C LEU A 237 -14.05 10.99 2.94
N THR A 238 -15.04 11.62 2.31
CA THR A 238 -16.43 11.14 2.31
C THR A 238 -16.74 10.39 1.01
N LEU A 239 -17.10 9.11 1.12
CA LEU A 239 -17.52 8.26 0.00
C LEU A 239 -19.03 8.12 -0.02
N ARG A 240 -19.67 8.42 -1.16
CA ARG A 240 -21.13 8.36 -1.31
C ARG A 240 -21.59 7.44 -2.42
N GLY A 241 -22.80 6.93 -2.26
CA GLY A 241 -23.52 6.25 -3.34
C GLY A 241 -22.81 5.00 -3.83
N ASN A 242 -22.80 4.86 -5.15
CA ASN A 242 -22.06 3.82 -5.85
C ASN A 242 -20.66 4.33 -6.18
N PHE A 243 -19.71 4.11 -5.26
CA PHE A 243 -18.33 4.53 -5.43
C PHE A 243 -17.44 3.34 -5.77
N ASP A 244 -16.78 3.39 -6.92
CA ASP A 244 -15.86 2.35 -7.38
C ASP A 244 -14.44 2.91 -7.54
N PHE A 245 -13.46 2.28 -6.90
CA PHE A 245 -12.08 2.72 -6.99
C PHE A 245 -11.08 1.58 -7.13
N ASN A 246 -10.22 1.67 -8.13
CA ASN A 246 -9.10 0.74 -8.33
C ASN A 246 -7.76 1.45 -8.11
N GLY A 247 -7.06 1.13 -7.02
CA GLY A 247 -5.73 1.66 -6.73
C GLY A 247 -5.46 1.95 -5.24
N LEU A 248 -4.62 2.95 -4.98
CA LEU A 248 -4.17 3.36 -3.65
C LEU A 248 -4.87 4.65 -3.20
N ILE A 249 -5.53 4.61 -2.04
CA ILE A 249 -6.09 5.78 -1.36
C ILE A 249 -5.25 6.07 -0.11
N ILE A 250 -4.79 7.31 0.04
CA ILE A 250 -4.06 7.81 1.21
C ILE A 250 -4.85 8.96 1.83
N VAL A 251 -5.21 8.83 3.09
CA VAL A 251 -5.94 9.84 3.85
C VAL A 251 -5.16 10.23 5.10
N THR A 252 -4.86 11.52 5.23
CA THR A 252 -4.02 12.05 6.33
C THR A 252 -4.76 13.05 7.22
N GLY A 253 -6.05 13.31 6.96
CA GLY A 253 -6.87 14.15 7.82
C GLY A 253 -7.32 13.43 9.09
N SER A 254 -7.49 14.16 10.18
CA SER A 254 -7.90 13.63 11.50
C SER A 254 -9.29 13.00 11.51
N GLU A 255 -10.15 13.39 10.56
CA GLU A 255 -11.49 12.82 10.41
C GLU A 255 -11.52 11.53 9.58
N GLY A 256 -10.40 11.18 8.94
CA GLY A 256 -10.20 9.91 8.27
C GLY A 256 -11.16 9.66 7.11
N VAL A 257 -11.73 8.45 7.05
CA VAL A 257 -12.62 8.02 5.96
C VAL A 257 -14.02 7.78 6.51
N VAL A 258 -15.02 8.34 5.82
CA VAL A 258 -16.44 8.15 6.14
C VAL A 258 -17.20 7.72 4.89
N ARG A 259 -18.00 6.66 4.98
CA ARG A 259 -19.00 6.32 3.96
C ARG A 259 -20.37 6.83 4.37
N LYS A 260 -21.04 7.61 3.50
CA LYS A 260 -22.40 8.11 3.74
C LYS A 260 -23.37 7.73 2.62
N GLY A 261 -24.60 7.44 3.00
CA GLY A 261 -25.68 7.09 2.07
C GLY A 261 -25.77 5.60 1.76
N GLY A 262 -26.72 5.23 0.90
CA GLY A 262 -26.89 3.86 0.40
C GLY A 262 -26.12 3.62 -0.91
N GLY A 263 -26.05 2.37 -1.36
CA GLY A 263 -25.44 1.99 -2.64
C GLY A 263 -24.39 0.90 -2.51
N ASN A 264 -23.76 0.54 -3.62
CA ASN A 264 -22.71 -0.47 -3.67
C ASN A 264 -21.35 0.21 -3.79
N LEU A 265 -20.41 -0.08 -2.90
CA LEU A 265 -19.02 0.37 -3.03
C LEU A 265 -18.12 -0.81 -3.37
N LEU A 266 -17.29 -0.63 -4.39
CA LEU A 266 -16.27 -1.59 -4.76
C LEU A 266 -14.90 -0.91 -4.79
N LEU A 267 -14.06 -1.23 -3.81
CA LEU A 267 -12.68 -0.79 -3.79
C LEU A 267 -11.75 -1.98 -4.01
N LYS A 268 -10.89 -1.87 -5.02
CA LYS A 268 -9.83 -2.85 -5.32
C LYS A 268 -8.46 -2.19 -5.20
N GLY A 269 -7.71 -2.56 -4.17
CA GLY A 269 -6.39 -2.01 -3.91
C GLY A 269 -6.16 -1.78 -2.42
N ASN A 270 -5.59 -0.63 -2.05
CA ASN A 270 -5.26 -0.33 -0.66
C ASN A 270 -5.85 1.01 -0.22
N ILE A 271 -6.29 1.07 1.04
CA ILE A 271 -6.63 2.30 1.75
C ILE A 271 -5.67 2.44 2.92
N VAL A 272 -5.03 3.60 3.02
CA VAL A 272 -4.18 3.98 4.15
C VAL A 272 -4.79 5.20 4.83
N VAL A 273 -5.13 5.05 6.10
CA VAL A 273 -5.58 6.16 6.97
C VAL A 273 -4.48 6.38 7.99
N ALA A 274 -3.73 7.47 7.82
CA ALA A 274 -2.56 7.78 8.64
C ALA A 274 -2.56 9.28 8.99
N PRO A 275 -3.42 9.72 9.92
CA PRO A 275 -3.53 11.13 10.22
C PRO A 275 -2.28 11.66 10.91
N TYR A 276 -1.86 12.88 10.55
CA TYR A 276 -0.78 13.59 11.22
C TYR A 276 -0.98 15.10 11.07
N ASP A 277 -0.31 15.91 11.89
CA ASP A 277 -0.29 17.36 11.72
C ASP A 277 0.83 17.75 10.74
N PRO A 278 0.52 18.28 9.54
CA PRO A 278 1.54 18.72 8.59
C PRO A 278 2.38 19.89 9.08
N ASN A 279 1.90 20.64 10.09
CA ASN A 279 2.68 21.71 10.72
C ASN A 279 3.56 21.21 11.87
N ASN A 280 3.36 19.97 12.32
CA ASN A 280 4.12 19.35 13.40
C ASN A 280 4.33 17.86 13.14
N VAL A 281 5.02 17.54 12.04
CA VAL A 281 5.32 16.16 11.65
C VAL A 281 6.10 15.38 12.70
N ALA A 282 6.83 16.07 13.60
CA ALA A 282 7.58 15.44 14.69
C ALA A 282 6.69 14.90 15.82
N ALA A 283 5.42 15.33 15.90
CA ALA A 283 4.46 14.83 16.88
C ALA A 283 4.03 13.37 16.62
N GLY A 284 4.36 12.81 15.45
CA GLY A 284 3.95 11.47 15.06
C GLY A 284 2.56 11.42 14.45
N PHE A 285 2.01 10.21 14.37
CA PHE A 285 0.67 9.97 13.86
C PHE A 285 -0.41 10.22 14.91
N SER A 286 -1.45 10.93 14.52
CA SER A 286 -2.71 11.10 15.26
C SER A 286 -3.60 9.86 15.10
N SER A 287 -4.66 9.74 15.92
CA SER A 287 -5.52 8.56 15.88
C SER A 287 -6.31 8.47 14.56
N PRO A 288 -6.31 7.33 13.85
CA PRO A 288 -7.09 7.14 12.65
C PRO A 288 -8.58 6.94 12.95
N LYS A 289 -9.40 7.41 12.01
CA LYS A 289 -10.85 7.21 12.02
C LYS A 289 -11.31 6.56 10.72
N TYR A 290 -12.19 5.58 10.86
CA TYR A 290 -12.76 4.87 9.74
C TYR A 290 -14.21 4.48 10.07
N ASP A 291 -15.16 5.00 9.31
CA ASP A 291 -16.59 4.85 9.57
C ASP A 291 -17.34 4.48 8.28
N ILE A 292 -17.90 3.27 8.24
CA ILE A 292 -18.75 2.77 7.16
C ILE A 292 -20.22 2.58 7.60
N SER A 293 -20.70 3.38 8.56
CA SER A 293 -22.09 3.36 9.05
C SER A 293 -23.17 3.69 8.00
N GLY A 294 -22.79 4.09 6.79
CA GLY A 294 -23.68 4.19 5.62
C GLY A 294 -24.41 2.89 5.27
N GLY A 295 -25.51 3.00 4.53
CA GLY A 295 -26.27 1.84 4.06
C GLY A 295 -25.66 1.19 2.81
N GLY A 296 -26.14 -0.01 2.47
CA GLY A 296 -25.78 -0.72 1.24
C GLY A 296 -24.54 -1.62 1.37
N VAL A 297 -24.24 -2.39 0.32
CA VAL A 297 -23.18 -3.41 0.32
C VAL A 297 -21.85 -2.77 -0.05
N SER A 298 -20.78 -3.09 0.66
CA SER A 298 -19.45 -2.58 0.32
C SER A 298 -18.46 -3.74 0.25
N THR A 299 -17.58 -3.73 -0.73
CA THR A 299 -16.50 -4.70 -0.89
C THR A 299 -15.19 -3.95 -1.02
N ILE A 300 -14.28 -4.23 -0.10
CA ILE A 300 -12.94 -3.68 -0.04
C ILE A 300 -12.01 -4.87 -0.13
N THR A 301 -11.35 -5.03 -1.28
CA THR A 301 -10.49 -6.19 -1.56
C THR A 301 -9.13 -5.73 -2.01
N TYR A 302 -8.10 -6.47 -1.63
CA TYR A 302 -6.77 -6.23 -2.14
C TYR A 302 -6.68 -6.56 -3.63
N ASN A 303 -5.96 -5.73 -4.39
CA ASN A 303 -5.64 -6.00 -5.78
C ASN A 303 -4.26 -5.43 -6.09
N SER A 304 -3.25 -6.30 -6.10
CA SER A 304 -1.85 -5.89 -6.28
C SER A 304 -1.62 -5.24 -7.65
N SER A 305 -2.31 -5.69 -8.71
CA SER A 305 -2.20 -5.08 -10.04
C SER A 305 -2.74 -3.64 -10.09
N SER A 306 -3.83 -3.37 -9.36
CA SER A 306 -4.43 -2.02 -9.31
C SER A 306 -3.55 -1.06 -8.51
N THR A 307 -2.98 -1.52 -7.39
CA THR A 307 -2.00 -0.75 -6.63
C THR A 307 -0.74 -0.48 -7.47
N GLY A 308 -0.22 -1.50 -8.17
CA GLY A 308 0.95 -1.35 -9.05
C GLY A 308 0.72 -0.40 -10.23
N ASN A 309 -0.44 -0.48 -10.89
CA ASN A 309 -0.79 0.39 -12.03
C ASN A 309 -0.88 1.88 -11.64
N GLY A 310 -1.34 2.18 -10.41
CA GLY A 310 -1.35 3.55 -9.90
C GLY A 310 0.04 4.16 -9.82
N LEU A 311 1.04 3.34 -9.47
CA LEU A 311 2.44 3.77 -9.35
C LEU A 311 3.14 3.94 -10.70
N THR A 312 2.77 3.15 -11.72
CA THR A 312 3.36 3.24 -13.06
C THR A 312 2.77 4.36 -13.92
N ALA A 313 1.57 4.85 -13.58
CA ALA A 313 0.90 5.94 -14.29
C ALA A 313 1.62 7.29 -14.16
N ILE A 314 2.54 7.41 -13.21
CA ILE A 314 3.35 8.61 -13.02
C ILE A 314 4.60 8.45 -13.90
N SER A 315 4.52 9.03 -15.10
CA SER A 315 5.53 9.10 -16.18
C SER A 315 7.00 9.07 -15.73
N ASN A 316 7.86 8.48 -16.57
CA ASN A 316 9.33 8.55 -16.47
C ASN A 316 9.79 9.99 -16.14
N PHE A 317 10.61 10.12 -15.09
CA PHE A 317 11.20 11.41 -14.72
C PHE A 317 12.68 11.46 -15.06
N VAL A 318 13.13 12.59 -15.59
CA VAL A 318 14.55 12.93 -15.63
C VAL A 318 14.91 13.54 -14.28
N LEU A 319 15.70 12.82 -13.48
CA LEU A 319 16.13 13.25 -12.14
C LEU A 319 17.17 14.39 -12.18
N GLY A 320 17.85 14.54 -13.31
CA GLY A 320 18.84 15.58 -13.52
C GLY A 320 19.47 15.46 -14.90
N VAL A 321 19.90 16.60 -15.43
CA VAL A 321 20.70 16.70 -16.64
C VAL A 321 22.01 17.37 -16.27
N ALA A 322 23.12 16.72 -16.58
CA ALA A 322 24.45 17.29 -16.44
C ALA A 322 25.09 17.41 -17.82
N GLU A 323 25.67 18.58 -18.07
CA GLU A 323 26.52 18.84 -19.23
C GLU A 323 27.98 18.73 -18.78
N LYS A 324 28.79 17.97 -19.51
CA LYS A 324 30.23 17.79 -19.32
C LYS A 324 30.98 18.11 -20.61
#